data_AF-A0A0F9XSX3-F1
#
_entry.id   AF-A0A0F9XSX3-F1
#
_cell.length_a   1.000
_cell.length_b   1.000
_cell.length_c   1.000
_cell.angle_alpha   90.00
_cell.angle_beta   90.00
_cell.angle_gamma   90.00
#
_symmetry.space_group_name_H-M   'P 1'
#
loop_
_entity.id
_entity.type
_entity.pdbx_description
1 polymer ?
#
loop_
_entity_poly.entity_id
_entity_poly.type
_entity_poly.pdbx_seq_one_letter_code
_entity_poly.pdbx_strand_id
1 'polypeptide(L)'
;MSMPANPPIPIGISQCLLGSHVRFNGSHKRSSLCTDVLAEHFELIPFCPEVAIGLGTPRDPIRLVGAPAAPKVLGSKDLQLDVTAPLKRYGQQISSDRKDLCGFILMQKSPSCGMERVKVYLENGNPAAGTGTGVFAAELMAGNPLLPIEEEGRLHDPVIRENFVTRVIAYADWKNLASEEISTKGLLDFHTRHKYLLLAHHPAHYRAMGALLSNLKQADLTELADRYASLLMAALRTRASRGSHGNVLEHLAGHFKRALCKAERSELRTLIGQYRSGMIPLIVPITLLKHHLLNHPDPFLLRQVYLQPYPAELSLRNAI
;
A
#
# COMPACT_ATOMS: atom_id res chain seq x y z
N MET A 1 21.61 -12.87 -16.11
CA MET A 1 22.18 -11.51 -16.07
C MET A 1 21.52 -10.80 -14.91
N SER A 2 22.27 -10.46 -13.86
CA SER A 2 21.72 -9.75 -12.71
C SER A 2 21.30 -8.36 -13.16
N MET A 3 20.02 -8.02 -12.99
CA MET A 3 19.57 -6.65 -13.19
C MET A 3 20.34 -5.73 -12.21
N PRO A 4 20.72 -4.49 -12.61
CA PRO A 4 21.25 -3.53 -11.66
C PRO A 4 20.24 -3.38 -10.51
N ALA A 5 20.71 -3.46 -9.28
CA ALA A 5 19.86 -3.32 -8.11
C ALA A 5 19.27 -1.91 -8.11
N ASN A 6 17.97 -1.79 -8.40
CA ASN A 6 17.25 -0.55 -8.16
C ASN A 6 17.46 -0.13 -6.70
N PRO A 7 17.57 1.19 -6.42
CA PRO A 7 17.65 1.65 -5.05
C PRO A 7 16.45 1.11 -4.25
N PRO A 8 16.65 0.73 -2.98
CA PRO A 8 15.60 0.15 -2.16
C PRO A 8 14.44 1.15 -2.00
N ILE A 9 13.20 0.65 -2.08
CA ILE A 9 12.01 1.50 -2.04
C ILE A 9 11.80 2.00 -0.60
N PRO A 10 11.76 3.32 -0.34
CA PRO A 10 11.67 3.86 1.01
C PRO A 10 10.25 3.77 1.59
N ILE A 11 10.13 3.20 2.79
CA ILE A 11 8.90 3.09 3.56
C ILE A 11 9.12 3.71 4.94
N GLY A 12 8.29 4.69 5.31
CA GLY A 12 8.30 5.22 6.66
C GLY A 12 7.75 4.20 7.65
N ILE A 13 8.32 4.08 8.84
CA ILE A 13 7.85 3.13 9.84
C ILE A 13 7.85 3.74 11.24
N SER A 14 6.83 3.40 12.04
CA SER A 14 6.85 3.72 13.47
C SER A 14 8.08 3.08 14.12
N GLN A 15 9.00 3.90 14.63
CA GLN A 15 10.34 3.49 15.06
C GLN A 15 10.35 2.39 16.13
N CYS A 16 9.31 2.32 16.98
CA CYS A 16 9.17 1.26 17.97
C CYS A 16 9.03 -0.15 17.35
N LEU A 17 8.57 -0.25 16.09
CA LEU A 17 8.45 -1.48 15.32
C LEU A 17 9.80 -2.06 14.88
N LEU A 18 10.85 -1.23 14.85
CA LEU A 18 12.22 -1.66 14.55
C LEU A 18 12.97 -2.14 15.79
N GLY A 19 12.34 -2.15 16.96
CA GLY A 19 12.99 -2.56 18.21
C GLY A 19 13.65 -1.42 18.99
N SER A 20 13.56 -0.17 18.54
CA SER A 20 14.03 0.96 19.35
C SER A 20 13.16 1.19 20.59
N HIS A 21 13.83 1.48 21.70
CA HIS A 21 13.21 1.77 23.00
C HIS A 21 12.67 3.21 23.06
N VAL A 22 11.64 3.50 22.26
CA VAL A 22 11.04 4.85 22.11
C VAL A 22 9.59 4.94 22.59
N ARG A 23 9.02 3.85 23.12
CA ARG A 23 7.66 3.88 23.68
C ARG A 23 7.64 4.67 24.99
N PHE A 24 6.45 5.11 25.39
CA PHE A 24 6.26 5.89 26.61
C PHE A 24 6.84 5.23 27.87
N ASN A 25 6.81 3.89 27.92
CA ASN A 25 7.34 3.07 29.02
C ASN A 25 8.83 2.69 28.86
N GLY A 26 9.55 3.25 27.90
CA GLY A 26 10.94 2.88 27.60
C GLY A 26 11.10 1.51 26.94
N SER A 27 10.01 0.86 26.49
CA SER A 27 10.07 -0.42 25.78
C SER A 27 10.08 -0.23 24.26
N HIS A 28 10.17 -1.33 23.53
CA HIS A 28 9.94 -1.39 22.08
C HIS A 28 8.69 -2.23 21.76
N LYS A 29 8.41 -2.41 20.46
CA LYS A 29 7.41 -3.34 19.93
C LYS A 29 7.89 -3.90 18.59
N ARG A 30 9.02 -4.62 18.61
CA ARG A 30 9.67 -5.11 17.39
C ARG A 30 8.69 -6.00 16.62
N SER A 31 8.54 -5.75 15.32
CA SER A 31 7.77 -6.60 14.41
C SER A 31 8.73 -7.40 13.52
N SER A 32 8.74 -8.72 13.66
CA SER A 32 9.53 -9.61 12.79
C SER A 32 9.08 -9.51 11.33
N LEU A 33 7.79 -9.29 11.07
CA LEU A 33 7.31 -9.03 9.71
C LEU A 33 8.02 -7.82 9.09
N CYS A 34 8.16 -6.73 9.85
CA CYS A 34 8.87 -5.55 9.35
C CYS A 34 10.38 -5.79 9.28
N THR A 35 11.02 -6.26 10.36
CA THR A 35 12.48 -6.31 10.46
C THR A 35 13.12 -7.47 9.69
N ASP A 36 12.41 -8.57 9.51
CA ASP A 36 12.99 -9.82 8.99
C ASP A 36 12.43 -10.16 7.60
N VAL A 37 11.30 -9.59 7.19
CA VAL A 37 10.70 -9.85 5.87
C VAL A 37 10.69 -8.59 5.00
N LEU A 38 10.07 -7.51 5.48
CA LEU A 38 9.96 -6.29 4.65
C LEU A 38 11.30 -5.56 4.49
N ALA A 39 12.17 -5.57 5.50
CA ALA A 39 13.49 -4.94 5.44
C ALA A 39 14.42 -5.55 4.38
N GLU A 40 14.19 -6.79 3.93
CA GLU A 40 14.97 -7.41 2.85
C GLU A 40 14.64 -6.81 1.47
N HIS A 41 13.49 -6.14 1.34
CA HIS A 41 12.96 -5.65 0.06
C HIS A 41 12.75 -4.13 0.04
N PHE A 42 12.69 -3.49 1.20
CA PHE A 42 12.36 -2.08 1.37
C PHE A 42 13.34 -1.39 2.32
N GLU A 43 13.62 -0.11 2.06
CA GLU A 43 14.34 0.73 3.01
C GLU A 43 13.37 1.24 4.08
N LEU A 44 13.52 0.77 5.32
CA LEU A 44 12.63 1.15 6.42
C LEU A 44 13.17 2.38 7.17
N ILE A 45 12.45 3.49 7.07
CA ILE A 45 12.89 4.79 7.58
C ILE A 45 12.14 5.13 8.88
N PRO A 46 12.82 5.18 10.04
CA PRO A 46 12.16 5.28 11.33
C PRO A 46 11.60 6.67 11.63
N PHE A 47 10.40 6.71 12.20
CA PHE A 47 9.79 7.91 12.75
C PHE A 47 9.17 7.65 14.12
N CYS A 48 9.43 8.52 15.09
CA CYS A 48 8.71 8.56 16.35
C CYS A 48 8.15 9.97 16.59
N PRO A 49 6.88 10.25 16.26
CA PRO A 49 6.29 11.58 16.39
C PRO A 49 6.40 12.15 17.80
N GLU A 50 6.18 11.31 18.83
CA GLU A 50 6.20 11.74 20.22
C GLU A 50 7.59 12.15 20.71
N VAL A 51 8.64 11.43 20.28
CA VAL A 51 10.03 11.82 20.59
C VAL A 51 10.43 13.05 19.78
N ALA A 52 10.03 13.13 18.51
CA ALA A 52 10.34 14.26 17.63
C ALA A 52 9.76 15.59 18.14
N ILE A 53 8.62 15.57 18.83
CA ILE A 53 8.04 16.77 19.46
C ILE A 53 8.58 17.05 20.87
N GLY A 54 9.55 16.28 21.35
CA GLY A 54 10.28 16.56 22.59
C GLY A 54 9.79 15.85 23.86
N LEU A 55 8.89 14.85 23.78
CA LEU A 55 8.37 14.21 25.00
C LEU A 55 9.37 13.27 25.72
N GLY A 56 10.52 12.95 25.14
CA GLY A 56 11.53 12.09 25.76
C GLY A 56 11.13 10.61 25.86
N THR A 57 11.98 9.78 26.47
CA THR A 57 11.70 8.36 26.77
C THR A 57 12.43 7.94 28.06
N PRO A 58 11.74 7.41 29.09
CA PRO A 58 10.28 7.25 29.22
C PRO A 58 9.56 8.59 29.37
N ARG A 59 8.23 8.56 29.25
CA ARG A 59 7.31 9.72 29.36
C ARG A 59 5.94 9.29 29.82
N ASP A 60 5.16 10.23 30.36
CA ASP A 60 3.78 9.93 30.71
C ASP A 60 2.92 9.64 29.46
N PRO A 61 1.95 8.71 29.53
CA PRO A 61 1.10 8.40 28.39
C PRO A 61 0.23 9.59 27.98
N ILE A 62 0.03 9.75 26.69
CA ILE A 62 -0.96 10.68 26.09
C ILE A 62 -2.19 9.91 25.61
N ARG A 63 -3.31 10.60 25.41
CA ARG A 63 -4.58 10.05 24.92
C ARG A 63 -5.35 11.04 24.05
N LEU A 64 -6.21 10.52 23.18
CA LEU A 64 -7.15 11.35 22.41
C LEU A 64 -8.33 11.76 23.31
N VAL A 65 -8.64 13.05 23.35
CA VAL A 65 -9.72 13.62 24.16
C VAL A 65 -10.62 14.54 23.30
N GLY A 66 -11.94 14.45 23.49
CA GLY A 66 -12.94 15.29 22.82
C GLY A 66 -13.70 14.55 21.72
N ALA A 67 -14.04 15.26 20.64
CA ALA A 67 -14.82 14.72 19.53
C ALA A 67 -13.98 13.74 18.67
N PRO A 68 -14.48 12.53 18.35
CA PRO A 68 -13.70 11.55 17.57
C PRO A 68 -13.24 12.04 16.18
N ALA A 69 -13.98 12.96 15.56
CA ALA A 69 -13.63 13.52 14.25
C ALA A 69 -12.44 14.50 14.30
N ALA A 70 -12.18 15.11 15.46
CA ALA A 70 -11.10 16.09 15.64
C ALA A 70 -10.64 16.13 17.11
N PRO A 71 -10.05 15.04 17.63
CA PRO A 71 -9.66 14.97 19.02
C PRO A 71 -8.41 15.81 19.31
N LYS A 72 -8.29 16.26 20.56
CA LYS A 72 -7.02 16.77 21.12
C LYS A 72 -6.18 15.61 21.63
N VAL A 73 -4.87 15.80 21.70
CA VAL A 73 -3.93 14.85 22.30
C VAL A 73 -3.44 15.44 23.62
N LEU A 74 -3.95 14.91 24.72
CA LEU A 74 -3.65 15.40 26.06
C LEU A 74 -2.86 14.37 26.87
N GLY A 75 -2.09 14.82 27.85
CA GLY A 75 -1.50 13.94 28.86
C GLY A 75 -2.59 13.15 29.61
N SER A 76 -2.31 11.88 29.91
CA SER A 76 -3.27 11.02 30.61
C SER A 76 -3.36 11.34 32.10
N LYS A 77 -2.26 11.83 32.69
CA LYS A 77 -2.17 12.26 34.09
C LYS A 77 -2.32 13.77 34.23
N ASP A 78 -1.63 14.53 33.37
CA ASP A 78 -1.72 15.98 33.31
C ASP A 78 -2.47 16.40 32.04
N LEU A 79 -3.72 16.87 32.19
CA LEU A 79 -4.53 17.34 31.07
C LEU A 79 -4.10 18.72 30.55
N GLN A 80 -3.21 19.44 31.26
CA GLN A 80 -2.62 20.70 30.77
C GLN A 80 -1.53 20.46 29.72
N LEU A 81 -0.97 19.24 29.67
CA LEU A 81 -0.08 18.81 28.61
C LEU A 81 -0.87 18.57 27.31
N ASP A 82 -1.08 19.62 26.52
CA ASP A 82 -1.67 19.54 25.18
C ASP A 82 -0.57 19.49 24.11
N VAL A 83 -0.40 18.33 23.49
CA VAL A 83 0.61 18.09 22.45
C VAL A 83 -0.01 18.03 21.04
N THR A 84 -1.27 18.45 20.89
CA THR A 84 -1.99 18.41 19.62
C THR A 84 -1.28 19.22 18.55
N ALA A 85 -0.96 20.49 18.83
CA ALA A 85 -0.35 21.38 17.84
C ALA A 85 1.07 20.95 17.42
N PRO A 86 1.97 20.56 18.34
CA PRO A 86 3.26 19.98 17.97
C PRO A 86 3.13 18.72 17.09
N LEU A 87 2.24 17.78 17.42
CA LEU A 87 2.03 16.57 16.61
C LEU A 87 1.48 16.90 15.22
N LYS A 88 0.56 17.86 15.12
CA LYS A 88 0.04 18.31 13.82
C LYS A 88 1.16 18.88 12.95
N ARG A 89 1.95 19.81 13.50
CA ARG A 89 3.07 20.44 12.80
C ARG A 89 4.07 19.39 12.32
N TYR A 90 4.39 18.41 13.15
CA TYR A 90 5.31 17.35 12.75
C TYR A 90 4.74 16.45 11.64
N GLY A 91 3.46 16.10 11.69
CA GLY A 91 2.79 15.35 10.61
C GLY A 91 2.80 16.10 9.29
N GLN A 92 2.49 17.41 9.33
CA GLN A 92 2.55 18.30 8.17
C GLN A 92 3.97 18.41 7.62
N GLN A 93 4.96 18.58 8.49
CA GLN A 93 6.37 18.62 8.12
C GLN A 93 6.80 17.33 7.41
N ILE A 94 6.57 16.16 8.01
CA ILE A 94 6.93 14.88 7.36
C ILE A 94 6.18 14.71 6.03
N SER A 95 4.92 15.14 5.96
CA SER A 95 4.17 15.07 4.70
C SER A 95 4.78 15.93 3.59
N SER A 96 5.40 17.06 3.94
CA SER A 96 6.06 18.00 3.02
C SER A 96 7.48 17.56 2.68
N ASP A 97 8.30 17.24 3.68
CA ASP A 97 9.74 17.04 3.54
C ASP A 97 10.08 15.66 2.98
N ARG A 98 9.22 14.66 3.22
CA ARG A 98 9.48 13.26 2.87
C ARG A 98 8.69 12.79 1.66
N LYS A 99 8.79 13.55 0.57
CA LYS A 99 8.20 13.19 -0.74
C LYS A 99 8.85 11.97 -1.37
N ASP A 100 9.99 11.51 -0.87
CA ASP A 100 10.68 10.29 -1.30
C ASP A 100 9.96 9.01 -0.85
N LEU A 101 9.16 9.03 0.23
CA LEU A 101 8.46 7.85 0.73
C LEU A 101 7.48 7.25 -0.29
N CYS A 102 7.45 5.91 -0.33
CA CYS A 102 6.56 5.12 -1.17
C CYS A 102 5.54 4.30 -0.37
N GLY A 103 5.65 4.29 0.96
CA GLY A 103 4.65 3.77 1.88
C GLY A 103 4.90 4.21 3.32
N PHE A 104 3.97 3.89 4.22
CA PHE A 104 4.14 4.08 5.66
C PHE A 104 3.50 2.95 6.48
N ILE A 105 4.24 2.41 7.46
CA ILE A 105 3.77 1.40 8.41
C ILE A 105 3.64 2.01 9.81
N LEU A 106 2.42 2.06 10.31
CA LEU A 106 2.08 2.71 11.57
C LEU A 106 1.89 1.72 12.72
N MET A 107 2.25 2.15 13.92
CA MET A 107 1.93 1.45 15.17
C MET A 107 0.46 1.68 15.54
N GLN A 108 -0.34 0.61 15.50
CA GLN A 108 -1.76 0.62 15.86
C GLN A 108 -2.04 1.15 17.27
N LYS A 109 -3.22 1.75 17.45
CA LYS A 109 -3.76 2.25 18.73
C LYS A 109 -2.97 3.39 19.40
N SER A 110 -1.93 3.93 18.76
CA SER A 110 -1.22 5.11 19.28
C SER A 110 -2.07 6.38 19.06
N PRO A 111 -2.17 7.28 20.06
CA PRO A 111 -2.81 8.60 19.90
C PRO A 111 -2.06 9.52 18.93
N SER A 112 -0.82 9.17 18.55
CA SER A 112 -0.03 9.87 17.55
C SER A 112 -0.06 9.15 16.21
N CYS A 113 0.26 7.84 16.20
CA CYS A 113 0.50 7.08 14.97
C CYS A 113 -0.67 6.19 14.52
N GLY A 114 -1.65 5.86 15.37
CA GLY A 114 -2.70 4.92 15.00
C GLY A 114 -3.53 5.43 13.82
N MET A 115 -3.67 4.65 12.76
CA MET A 115 -4.36 5.08 11.53
C MET A 115 -5.88 5.05 11.71
N GLU A 116 -6.38 4.11 12.49
CA GLU A 116 -7.80 3.90 12.70
C GLU A 116 -8.08 3.28 14.07
N ARG A 117 -9.33 3.36 14.51
CA ARG A 117 -9.81 2.69 15.73
C ARG A 117 -9.00 3.05 16.98
N VAL A 118 -8.47 4.28 17.03
CA VAL A 118 -7.78 4.79 18.22
C VAL A 118 -8.83 5.23 19.23
N LYS A 119 -8.63 4.83 20.49
CA LYS A 119 -9.59 5.13 21.56
C LYS A 119 -9.59 6.64 21.84
N VAL A 120 -10.79 7.22 21.86
CA VAL A 120 -11.04 8.63 22.21
C VAL A 120 -11.79 8.67 23.53
N TYR A 121 -11.45 9.63 24.38
CA TYR A 121 -12.07 9.86 25.67
C TYR A 121 -12.84 11.18 25.63
N LEU A 122 -13.99 11.22 26.29
CA LEU A 122 -14.72 12.46 26.56
C LEU A 122 -14.00 13.25 27.67
N GLU A 123 -14.35 14.53 27.83
CA GLU A 123 -13.75 15.40 28.85
C GLU A 123 -13.99 14.88 30.28
N ASN A 124 -15.11 14.17 30.50
CA ASN A 124 -15.41 13.49 31.76
C ASN A 124 -14.57 12.21 32.00
N GLY A 125 -13.63 11.88 31.12
CA GLY A 125 -12.75 10.72 31.22
C GLY A 125 -13.36 9.39 30.76
N ASN A 126 -14.65 9.35 30.38
CA ASN A 126 -15.28 8.15 29.85
C ASN A 126 -14.88 7.93 28.38
N PRO A 127 -14.82 6.67 27.89
CA PRO A 127 -14.62 6.42 26.46
C PRO A 127 -15.76 7.03 25.62
N ALA A 128 -15.41 7.68 24.51
CA ALA A 128 -16.39 8.06 23.51
C ALA A 128 -16.94 6.82 22.80
N ALA A 129 -18.17 6.89 22.29
CA ALA A 129 -18.75 5.81 21.48
C ALA A 129 -18.01 5.61 20.14
N GLY A 130 -17.40 6.69 19.63
CA GLY A 130 -16.59 6.66 18.41
C GLY A 130 -15.09 6.44 18.69
N THR A 131 -14.37 6.13 17.61
CA THR A 131 -12.91 6.05 17.60
C THR A 131 -12.33 7.14 16.69
N GLY A 132 -11.07 7.48 16.92
CA GLY A 132 -10.34 8.48 16.14
C GLY A 132 -9.14 7.90 15.42
N THR A 133 -8.38 8.81 14.85
CA THR A 133 -7.07 8.60 14.23
C THR A 133 -6.04 9.40 15.02
N GLY A 134 -4.84 8.86 15.16
CA GLY A 134 -3.73 9.54 15.78
C GLY A 134 -3.36 10.81 15.01
N VAL A 135 -3.05 11.88 15.73
CA VAL A 135 -2.95 13.21 15.11
C VAL A 135 -1.84 13.31 14.06
N PHE A 136 -0.70 12.67 14.28
CA PHE A 136 0.36 12.61 13.26
C PHE A 136 -0.08 11.82 12.03
N ALA A 137 -0.72 10.66 12.23
CA ALA A 137 -1.22 9.83 11.12
C ALA A 137 -2.27 10.57 10.28
N ALA A 138 -3.17 11.32 10.93
CA ALA A 138 -4.19 12.12 10.25
C ALA A 138 -3.58 13.17 9.30
N GLU A 139 -2.60 13.95 9.79
CA GLU A 139 -1.93 14.96 8.95
C GLU A 139 -1.08 14.32 7.85
N LEU A 140 -0.41 13.20 8.12
CA LEU A 140 0.35 12.46 7.11
C LEU A 140 -0.55 11.97 5.97
N MET A 141 -1.71 11.39 6.30
CA MET A 141 -2.70 10.92 5.32
C MET A 141 -3.33 12.06 4.53
N ALA A 142 -3.59 13.20 5.18
CA ALA A 142 -4.14 14.38 4.54
C ALA A 142 -3.14 15.04 3.57
N GLY A 143 -1.86 15.14 3.97
CA GLY A 143 -0.80 15.76 3.16
C GLY A 143 -0.29 14.87 2.02
N ASN A 144 -0.49 13.55 2.11
CA ASN A 144 -0.07 12.58 1.09
C ASN A 144 -1.17 11.55 0.77
N PRO A 145 -2.28 11.96 0.11
CA PRO A 145 -3.44 11.09 -0.13
C PRO A 145 -3.15 9.87 -1.03
N LEU A 146 -2.08 9.93 -1.83
CA LEU A 146 -1.64 8.85 -2.71
C LEU A 146 -0.76 7.82 -1.99
N LEU A 147 -0.15 8.18 -0.85
CA LEU A 147 0.78 7.33 -0.13
C LEU A 147 0.08 6.09 0.45
N PRO A 148 0.56 4.87 0.16
CA PRO A 148 0.11 3.66 0.84
C PRO A 148 0.46 3.73 2.33
N ILE A 149 -0.55 3.71 3.18
CA ILE A 149 -0.39 3.71 4.64
C ILE A 149 -1.19 2.53 5.20
N GLU A 150 -0.59 1.79 6.13
CA GLU A 150 -1.23 0.67 6.82
C GLU A 150 -0.68 0.50 8.24
N GLU A 151 -1.43 -0.15 9.11
CA GLU A 151 -0.97 -0.49 10.46
C GLU A 151 -0.25 -1.85 10.48
N GLU A 152 0.83 -1.95 11.25
CA GLU A 152 1.59 -3.21 11.38
C GLU A 152 0.71 -4.40 11.77
N GLY A 153 -0.19 -4.20 12.74
CA GLY A 153 -1.09 -5.27 13.20
C GLY A 153 -2.03 -5.79 12.11
N ARG A 154 -2.35 -4.97 11.09
CA ARG A 154 -3.22 -5.34 9.97
C ARG A 154 -2.45 -6.07 8.86
N LEU A 155 -1.14 -5.86 8.75
CA LEU A 155 -0.27 -6.54 7.77
C LEU A 155 -0.06 -8.03 8.08
N HIS A 156 -0.57 -8.55 9.20
CA HIS A 156 -0.63 -10.00 9.45
C HIS A 156 -1.78 -10.67 8.68
N ASP A 157 -2.76 -9.92 8.19
CA ASP A 157 -3.73 -10.43 7.22
C ASP A 157 -3.08 -10.52 5.82
N PRO A 158 -3.07 -11.70 5.18
CA PRO A 158 -2.35 -11.90 3.94
C PRO A 158 -2.89 -11.06 2.77
N VAL A 159 -4.21 -10.79 2.73
CA VAL A 159 -4.84 -9.99 1.66
C VAL A 159 -4.49 -8.52 1.84
N ILE A 160 -4.52 -8.01 3.08
CA ILE A 160 -4.13 -6.63 3.38
C ILE A 160 -2.64 -6.43 3.07
N ARG A 161 -1.79 -7.37 3.51
CA ARG A 161 -0.35 -7.32 3.26
C ARG A 161 -0.03 -7.30 1.77
N GLU A 162 -0.64 -8.20 1.00
CA GLU A 162 -0.45 -8.28 -0.45
C GLU A 162 -0.86 -6.98 -1.14
N ASN A 163 -2.02 -6.42 -0.74
CA ASN A 163 -2.50 -5.16 -1.30
C ASN A 163 -1.59 -3.97 -0.93
N PHE A 164 -1.12 -3.88 0.32
CA PHE A 164 -0.20 -2.83 0.76
C PHE A 164 1.10 -2.87 -0.05
N VAL A 165 1.75 -4.03 -0.14
CA VAL A 165 3.00 -4.21 -0.90
C VAL A 165 2.80 -3.86 -2.38
N THR A 166 1.72 -4.35 -2.99
CA THR A 166 1.37 -4.04 -4.39
C THR A 166 1.24 -2.54 -4.62
N ARG A 167 0.57 -1.83 -3.71
CA ARG A 167 0.41 -0.37 -3.79
C ARG A 167 1.73 0.37 -3.61
N VAL A 168 2.59 -0.06 -2.68
CA VAL A 168 3.91 0.54 -2.46
C VAL A 168 4.75 0.45 -3.72
N ILE A 169 4.82 -0.73 -4.34
CA ILE A 169 5.64 -0.94 -5.54
C ILE A 169 5.05 -0.19 -6.73
N ALA A 170 3.73 -0.24 -6.95
CA ALA A 170 3.08 0.51 -8.02
C ALA A 170 3.27 2.03 -7.86
N TYR A 171 3.29 2.53 -6.62
CA TYR A 171 3.52 3.95 -6.35
C TYR A 171 4.99 4.35 -6.54
N ALA A 172 5.94 3.51 -6.11
CA ALA A 172 7.37 3.72 -6.40
C ALA A 172 7.64 3.77 -7.91
N ASP A 173 7.04 2.84 -8.63
CA ASP A 173 7.12 2.74 -10.09
C ASP A 173 6.50 3.96 -10.80
N TRP A 174 5.35 4.44 -10.30
CA TRP A 174 4.77 5.71 -10.75
C TRP A 174 5.69 6.90 -10.50
N LYS A 175 6.32 6.98 -9.32
CA LYS A 175 7.24 8.07 -8.98
C LYS A 175 8.49 8.07 -9.85
N ASN A 176 9.01 6.89 -10.20
CA ASN A 176 10.13 6.77 -11.13
C ASN A 176 9.75 7.33 -12.50
N LEU A 177 8.57 6.94 -13.03
CA LEU A 177 8.05 7.52 -14.27
C LEU A 177 7.87 9.05 -14.16
N ALA A 178 7.35 9.55 -13.05
CA ALA A 178 7.13 10.97 -12.85
C ALA A 178 8.44 11.78 -12.70
N SER A 179 9.53 11.12 -12.28
CA SER A 179 10.86 11.75 -12.17
C SER A 179 11.58 11.87 -13.51
N GLU A 180 11.27 10.99 -14.47
CA GLU A 180 11.77 11.01 -15.84
C GLU A 180 10.74 11.71 -16.74
N GLU A 181 10.78 13.04 -16.83
CA GLU A 181 9.92 13.92 -17.66
C GLU A 181 8.71 13.22 -18.32
N ILE A 182 7.52 13.44 -17.75
CA ILE A 182 6.32 12.69 -18.13
C ILE A 182 6.02 12.84 -19.62
N SER A 183 6.09 11.72 -20.33
CA SER A 183 5.77 11.64 -21.75
C SER A 183 4.48 10.86 -22.00
N THR A 184 3.78 11.21 -23.09
CA THR A 184 2.61 10.48 -23.55
C THR A 184 2.88 8.98 -23.72
N LYS A 185 4.04 8.63 -24.31
CA LYS A 185 4.46 7.24 -24.49
C LYS A 185 4.65 6.55 -23.14
N GLY A 186 5.32 7.20 -22.19
CA GLY A 186 5.54 6.68 -20.85
C GLY A 186 4.23 6.37 -20.11
N LEU A 187 3.25 7.28 -20.18
CA LEU A 187 1.93 7.07 -19.58
C LEU A 187 1.17 5.89 -20.22
N LEU A 188 1.19 5.79 -21.54
CA LEU A 188 0.54 4.69 -22.26
C LEU A 188 1.22 3.35 -21.97
N ASP A 189 2.54 3.31 -21.94
CA ASP A 189 3.31 2.11 -21.61
C ASP A 189 3.03 1.68 -20.15
N PHE A 190 3.04 2.63 -19.21
CA PHE A 190 2.69 2.39 -17.80
C PHE A 190 1.26 1.85 -17.65
N HIS A 191 0.28 2.47 -18.30
CA HIS A 191 -1.10 2.01 -18.24
C HIS A 191 -1.27 0.61 -18.83
N THR A 192 -0.61 0.34 -19.96
CA THR A 192 -0.70 -0.93 -20.68
C THR A 192 -0.17 -2.09 -19.83
N ARG A 193 0.97 -1.93 -19.16
CA ARG A 193 1.57 -2.98 -18.32
C ARG A 193 0.84 -3.21 -16.99
N HIS A 194 0.07 -2.23 -16.53
CA HIS A 194 -0.74 -2.33 -15.30
C HIS A 194 -2.18 -2.80 -15.55
N LYS A 195 -2.59 -3.00 -16.81
CA LYS A 195 -3.98 -3.34 -17.19
C LYS A 195 -4.61 -4.42 -16.32
N TYR A 196 -3.99 -5.60 -16.24
CA TYR A 196 -4.59 -6.72 -15.51
C TYR A 196 -4.57 -6.54 -14.00
N LEU A 197 -3.60 -5.79 -13.47
CA LEU A 197 -3.58 -5.42 -12.06
C LEU A 197 -4.79 -4.51 -11.76
N LEU A 198 -4.96 -3.45 -12.54
CA LEU A 198 -6.08 -2.51 -12.39
C LEU A 198 -7.45 -3.19 -12.57
N LEU A 199 -7.58 -4.13 -13.51
CA LEU A 199 -8.80 -4.91 -13.69
C LEU A 199 -9.08 -5.85 -12.50
N ALA A 200 -8.06 -6.39 -11.85
CA ALA A 200 -8.23 -7.23 -10.65
C ALA A 200 -8.71 -6.41 -9.44
N HIS A 201 -8.26 -5.17 -9.32
CA HIS A 201 -8.59 -4.29 -8.19
C HIS A 201 -9.88 -3.49 -8.41
N HIS A 202 -10.02 -2.81 -9.56
CA HIS A 202 -11.17 -1.95 -9.81
C HIS A 202 -11.43 -1.65 -11.31
N PRO A 203 -12.26 -2.46 -12.00
CA PRO A 203 -12.56 -2.28 -13.43
C PRO A 203 -13.14 -0.91 -13.84
N ALA A 204 -13.88 -0.22 -12.97
CA ALA A 204 -14.43 1.10 -13.30
C ALA A 204 -13.32 2.18 -13.39
N HIS A 205 -12.43 2.26 -12.39
CA HIS A 205 -11.26 3.15 -12.43
C HIS A 205 -10.34 2.83 -13.62
N TYR A 206 -10.14 1.55 -13.97
CA TYR A 206 -9.41 1.18 -15.18
C TYR A 206 -10.01 1.82 -16.44
N ARG A 207 -11.34 1.75 -16.61
CA ARG A 207 -12.04 2.39 -17.75
C ARG A 207 -11.92 3.92 -17.71
N ALA A 208 -12.05 4.52 -16.54
CA ALA A 208 -11.90 5.98 -16.37
C ALA A 208 -10.50 6.46 -16.75
N MET A 209 -9.45 5.73 -16.35
CA MET A 209 -8.08 6.02 -16.75
C MET A 209 -7.87 5.84 -18.27
N GLY A 210 -8.46 4.82 -18.88
CA GLY A 210 -8.41 4.65 -20.33
C GLY A 210 -9.05 5.81 -21.09
N ALA A 211 -10.19 6.33 -20.60
CA ALA A 211 -10.84 7.51 -21.17
C ALA A 211 -10.05 8.80 -20.93
N LEU A 212 -9.36 8.93 -19.79
CA LEU A 212 -8.45 10.04 -19.54
C LEU A 212 -7.31 10.05 -20.57
N LEU A 213 -6.77 8.88 -20.90
CA LEU A 213 -5.69 8.72 -21.86
C LEU A 213 -6.13 8.81 -23.33
N SER A 214 -7.42 8.83 -23.67
CA SER A 214 -7.83 9.01 -25.08
C SER A 214 -7.73 10.46 -25.56
N ASN A 215 -7.63 11.43 -24.63
CA ASN A 215 -7.68 12.87 -24.93
C ASN A 215 -6.32 13.58 -24.82
N LEU A 216 -5.22 12.89 -25.14
CA LEU A 216 -3.85 13.35 -24.89
C LEU A 216 -3.37 14.55 -25.73
N LYS A 217 -3.97 14.81 -26.91
CA LYS A 217 -3.44 15.80 -27.87
C LYS A 217 -3.63 17.28 -27.46
N GLN A 218 -4.44 17.57 -26.46
CA GLN A 218 -4.81 18.94 -26.04
C GLN A 218 -4.66 19.15 -24.53
N ALA A 219 -4.14 18.15 -23.81
CA ALA A 219 -4.06 18.19 -22.35
C ALA A 219 -2.68 18.65 -21.88
N ASP A 220 -2.66 19.41 -20.79
CA ASP A 220 -1.46 19.54 -19.96
C ASP A 220 -1.10 18.15 -19.42
N LEU A 221 0.07 17.65 -19.80
CA LEU A 221 0.52 16.30 -19.41
C LEU A 221 0.75 16.19 -17.91
N THR A 222 1.12 17.28 -17.24
CA THR A 222 1.32 17.29 -15.79
C THR A 222 0.00 17.17 -15.06
N GLU A 223 -1.00 18.00 -15.42
CA GLU A 223 -2.35 17.91 -14.82
C GLU A 223 -2.98 16.53 -15.10
N LEU A 224 -2.82 16.01 -16.32
CA LEU A 224 -3.31 14.69 -16.70
C LEU A 224 -2.66 13.60 -15.87
N ALA A 225 -1.34 13.69 -15.62
CA ALA A 225 -0.60 12.74 -14.82
C ALA A 225 -1.05 12.75 -13.35
N ASP A 226 -1.29 13.92 -12.75
CA ASP A 226 -1.76 14.03 -11.36
C ASP A 226 -3.15 13.38 -11.19
N ARG A 227 -4.04 13.61 -12.15
CA ARG A 227 -5.35 12.96 -12.20
C ARG A 227 -5.24 11.46 -12.41
N TYR A 228 -4.32 11.02 -13.28
CA TYR A 228 -4.05 9.60 -13.50
C TYR A 228 -3.53 8.92 -12.22
N ALA A 229 -2.56 9.54 -11.53
CA ALA A 229 -2.01 9.04 -10.27
C ALA A 229 -3.08 8.86 -9.19
N SER A 230 -3.98 9.83 -9.10
CA SER A 230 -5.12 9.80 -8.17
C SER A 230 -6.05 8.62 -8.45
N LEU A 231 -6.41 8.39 -9.73
CA LEU A 231 -7.25 7.26 -10.14
C LEU A 231 -6.52 5.91 -9.95
N LEU A 232 -5.23 5.85 -10.23
CA LEU A 232 -4.38 4.67 -10.03
C LEU A 232 -4.39 4.24 -8.57
N MET A 233 -4.06 5.15 -7.65
CA MET A 233 -3.97 4.83 -6.23
C MET A 233 -5.35 4.60 -5.60
N ALA A 234 -6.39 5.25 -6.10
CA ALA A 234 -7.77 4.94 -5.72
C ALA A 234 -8.18 3.53 -6.16
N ALA A 235 -7.85 3.11 -7.39
CA ALA A 235 -8.12 1.77 -7.89
C ALA A 235 -7.41 0.71 -7.05
N LEU A 236 -6.10 0.86 -6.83
CA LEU A 236 -5.29 -0.11 -6.12
C LEU A 236 -5.59 -0.18 -4.61
N ARG A 237 -6.24 0.83 -4.03
CA ARG A 237 -6.75 0.79 -2.65
C ARG A 237 -7.87 -0.24 -2.46
N THR A 238 -8.61 -0.58 -3.51
CA THR A 238 -9.61 -1.64 -3.47
C THR A 238 -8.93 -3.01 -3.48
N ARG A 239 -9.20 -3.85 -2.48
CA ARG A 239 -8.65 -5.21 -2.43
C ARG A 239 -9.27 -6.07 -3.53
N ALA A 240 -8.43 -6.74 -4.30
CA ALA A 240 -8.90 -7.68 -5.31
C ALA A 240 -9.53 -8.91 -4.63
N SER A 241 -10.69 -9.32 -5.13
CA SER A 241 -11.40 -10.51 -4.68
C SER A 241 -10.96 -11.75 -5.46
N ARG A 242 -11.25 -12.95 -4.95
CA ARG A 242 -11.09 -14.20 -5.72
C ARG A 242 -11.83 -14.15 -7.06
N GLY A 243 -13.01 -13.53 -7.10
CA GLY A 243 -13.80 -13.39 -8.32
C GLY A 243 -13.14 -12.49 -9.35
N SER A 244 -12.62 -11.33 -8.93
CA SER A 244 -11.94 -10.39 -9.83
C SER A 244 -10.59 -10.93 -10.34
N HIS A 245 -9.81 -11.58 -9.47
CA HIS A 245 -8.63 -12.34 -9.89
C HIS A 245 -8.99 -13.44 -10.89
N GLY A 246 -10.03 -14.24 -10.60
CA GLY A 246 -10.53 -15.27 -11.52
C GLY A 246 -10.89 -14.73 -12.90
N ASN A 247 -11.56 -13.58 -12.96
CA ASN A 247 -11.88 -12.92 -14.25
C ASN A 247 -10.61 -12.51 -15.00
N VAL A 248 -9.62 -11.94 -14.31
CA VAL A 248 -8.34 -11.60 -14.92
C VAL A 248 -7.59 -12.84 -15.41
N LEU A 249 -7.58 -13.93 -14.64
CA LEU A 249 -6.97 -15.18 -15.04
C LEU A 249 -7.63 -15.76 -16.31
N GLU A 250 -8.96 -15.70 -16.43
CA GLU A 250 -9.67 -16.10 -17.66
C GLU A 250 -9.28 -15.23 -18.85
N HIS A 251 -9.13 -13.91 -18.66
CA HIS A 251 -8.65 -13.03 -19.72
C HIS A 251 -7.22 -13.37 -20.15
N LEU A 252 -6.33 -13.70 -19.21
CA LEU A 252 -4.97 -14.15 -19.49
C LEU A 252 -4.97 -15.49 -20.24
N ALA A 253 -5.77 -16.46 -19.79
CA ALA A 253 -5.95 -17.76 -20.44
C ALA A 253 -6.40 -17.62 -21.90
N GLY A 254 -7.21 -16.60 -22.20
CA GLY A 254 -7.70 -16.31 -23.54
C GLY A 254 -6.62 -16.07 -24.60
N HIS A 255 -5.45 -15.52 -24.20
CA HIS A 255 -4.32 -15.31 -25.12
C HIS A 255 -3.73 -16.62 -25.65
N PHE A 256 -3.83 -17.68 -24.85
CA PHE A 256 -3.30 -18.99 -25.19
C PHE A 256 -4.29 -19.87 -25.99
N LYS A 257 -5.46 -19.35 -26.36
CA LYS A 257 -6.55 -20.12 -27.01
C LYS A 257 -6.10 -20.90 -28.26
N ARG A 258 -5.16 -20.34 -29.03
CA ARG A 258 -4.60 -20.92 -30.26
C ARG A 258 -3.33 -21.75 -30.03
N ALA A 259 -2.67 -21.56 -28.89
CA ALA A 259 -1.41 -22.23 -28.56
C ALA A 259 -1.63 -23.56 -27.82
N LEU A 260 -2.67 -23.62 -26.98
CA LEU A 260 -2.93 -24.77 -26.12
C LEU A 260 -3.97 -25.73 -26.69
N CYS A 261 -3.74 -27.02 -26.46
CA CYS A 261 -4.69 -28.07 -26.83
C CYS A 261 -5.95 -28.05 -25.93
N LYS A 262 -6.91 -28.94 -26.18
CA LYS A 262 -8.15 -29.00 -25.39
C LYS A 262 -7.88 -29.39 -23.93
N ALA A 263 -6.95 -30.31 -23.68
CA ALA A 263 -6.64 -30.80 -22.34
C ALA A 263 -5.99 -29.70 -21.47
N GLU A 264 -4.94 -29.04 -21.97
CA GLU A 264 -4.26 -27.94 -21.28
C GLU A 264 -5.20 -26.76 -20.95
N ARG A 265 -6.06 -26.37 -21.90
CA ARG A 265 -7.07 -25.32 -21.66
C ARG A 265 -8.08 -25.72 -20.59
N SER A 266 -8.43 -27.01 -20.53
CA SER A 266 -9.33 -27.53 -19.51
C SER A 266 -8.67 -27.53 -18.14
N GLU A 267 -7.41 -27.94 -18.06
CA GLU A 267 -6.62 -27.91 -16.82
C GLU A 267 -6.51 -26.50 -16.26
N LEU A 268 -6.12 -25.52 -17.09
CA LEU A 268 -6.02 -24.13 -16.66
C LEU A 268 -7.35 -23.58 -16.14
N ARG A 269 -8.47 -23.85 -16.83
CA ARG A 269 -9.80 -23.46 -16.35
C ARG A 269 -10.19 -24.13 -15.03
N THR A 270 -9.85 -25.40 -14.85
CA THR A 270 -10.07 -26.12 -13.60
C THR A 270 -9.33 -25.44 -12.44
N LEU A 271 -8.04 -25.10 -12.62
CA LEU A 271 -7.27 -24.40 -11.59
C LEU A 271 -7.83 -23.01 -11.30
N ILE A 272 -8.27 -22.26 -12.32
CA ILE A 272 -8.94 -20.97 -12.11
C ILE A 272 -10.22 -21.15 -11.30
N GLY A 273 -11.03 -22.17 -11.62
CA GLY A 273 -12.24 -22.53 -10.87
C GLY A 273 -11.96 -22.88 -9.40
N GLN A 274 -10.95 -23.72 -9.16
CA GLN A 274 -10.50 -24.10 -7.81
C GLN A 274 -9.99 -22.89 -7.01
N TYR A 275 -9.28 -21.97 -7.64
CA TYR A 275 -8.86 -20.73 -6.99
C TYR A 275 -10.07 -19.85 -6.61
N ARG A 276 -11.04 -19.71 -7.52
CA ARG A 276 -12.27 -18.93 -7.29
C ARG A 276 -13.09 -19.49 -6.12
N SER A 277 -13.12 -20.81 -5.95
CA SER A 277 -13.80 -21.47 -4.83
C SER A 277 -13.01 -21.50 -3.52
N GLY A 278 -11.74 -21.06 -3.53
CA GLY A 278 -10.90 -21.04 -2.33
C GLY A 278 -10.17 -22.35 -2.03
N MET A 279 -10.18 -23.30 -2.96
CA MET A 279 -9.53 -24.61 -2.79
C MET A 279 -8.00 -24.52 -2.92
N ILE A 280 -7.50 -23.63 -3.77
CA ILE A 280 -6.07 -23.44 -4.02
C ILE A 280 -5.71 -21.94 -3.96
N PRO A 281 -4.44 -21.60 -3.68
CA PRO A 281 -3.98 -20.22 -3.68
C PRO A 281 -3.77 -19.67 -5.11
N LEU A 282 -3.74 -18.34 -5.22
CA LEU A 282 -3.61 -17.59 -6.47
C LEU A 282 -2.33 -17.96 -7.22
N ILE A 283 -1.25 -18.31 -6.51
CA ILE A 283 0.03 -18.66 -7.13
C ILE A 283 -0.07 -19.86 -8.07
N VAL A 284 -1.00 -20.80 -7.83
CA VAL A 284 -1.12 -22.05 -8.60
C VAL A 284 -1.52 -21.78 -10.06
N PRO A 285 -2.68 -21.15 -10.35
CA PRO A 285 -3.02 -20.80 -11.73
C PRO A 285 -2.04 -19.81 -12.36
N ILE A 286 -1.41 -18.93 -11.57
CA ILE A 286 -0.38 -18.01 -12.09
C ILE A 286 0.87 -18.75 -12.53
N THR A 287 1.29 -19.78 -11.81
CA THR A 287 2.46 -20.59 -12.16
C THR A 287 2.23 -21.32 -13.48
N LEU A 288 1.04 -21.90 -13.67
CA LEU A 288 0.69 -22.55 -14.94
C LEU A 288 0.62 -21.54 -16.11
N LEU A 289 0.06 -20.34 -15.89
CA LEU A 289 0.10 -19.26 -16.89
C LEU A 289 1.53 -18.86 -17.24
N LYS A 290 2.43 -18.74 -16.26
CA LYS A 290 3.85 -18.41 -16.51
C LYS A 290 4.55 -19.54 -17.28
N HIS A 291 4.23 -20.81 -16.99
CA HIS A 291 4.74 -21.94 -17.76
C HIS A 291 4.30 -21.88 -19.22
N HIS A 292 3.01 -21.65 -19.49
CA HIS A 292 2.53 -21.48 -20.87
C HIS A 292 3.14 -20.26 -21.56
N LEU A 293 3.35 -19.14 -20.84
CA LEU A 293 4.00 -17.95 -21.38
C LEU A 293 5.48 -18.20 -21.75
N LEU A 294 6.18 -19.07 -21.01
CA LEU A 294 7.54 -19.49 -21.33
C LEU A 294 7.60 -20.25 -22.67
N ASN A 295 6.66 -21.17 -22.89
CA ASN A 295 6.62 -22.00 -24.10
C ASN A 295 5.99 -21.27 -25.30
N HIS A 296 5.11 -20.31 -25.04
CA HIS A 296 4.40 -19.51 -26.03
C HIS A 296 4.51 -18.02 -25.67
N PRO A 297 5.68 -17.39 -25.94
CA PRO A 297 5.91 -16.00 -25.58
C PRO A 297 4.92 -15.06 -26.25
N ASP A 298 4.25 -14.24 -25.44
CA ASP A 298 3.37 -13.16 -25.89
C ASP A 298 3.98 -11.82 -25.42
N PRO A 299 4.41 -10.93 -26.34
CA PRO A 299 5.06 -9.67 -25.99
C PRO A 299 4.21 -8.74 -25.12
N PHE A 300 2.89 -8.83 -25.24
CA PHE A 300 1.96 -8.03 -24.44
C PHE A 300 1.84 -8.60 -23.02
N LEU A 301 1.72 -9.92 -22.86
CA LEU A 301 1.66 -10.58 -21.55
C LEU A 301 2.98 -10.52 -20.79
N LEU A 302 4.11 -10.63 -21.46
CA LEU A 302 5.45 -10.53 -20.85
C LEU A 302 5.67 -9.19 -20.12
N ARG A 303 4.95 -8.15 -20.54
CA ARG A 303 5.01 -6.83 -19.89
C ARG A 303 4.04 -6.68 -18.73
N GLN A 304 3.10 -7.60 -18.50
CA GLN A 304 2.04 -7.43 -17.52
C GLN A 304 2.56 -7.59 -16.08
N VAL A 305 2.54 -6.49 -15.33
CA VAL A 305 2.93 -6.44 -13.90
C VAL A 305 2.09 -7.41 -13.06
N TYR A 306 0.83 -7.68 -13.45
CA TYR A 306 -0.02 -8.64 -12.75
C TYR A 306 0.60 -10.04 -12.61
N LEU A 307 1.45 -10.51 -13.53
CA LEU A 307 2.07 -11.83 -13.41
C LEU A 307 3.16 -11.88 -12.33
N GLN A 308 3.80 -10.74 -12.04
CA GLN A 308 4.84 -10.60 -11.02
C GLN A 308 4.87 -9.16 -10.47
N PRO A 309 3.91 -8.76 -9.62
CA PRO A 309 3.78 -7.36 -9.16
C PRO A 309 4.80 -6.96 -8.08
N TYR A 310 5.50 -7.93 -7.52
CA TYR A 310 6.53 -7.77 -6.48
C TYR A 310 7.58 -8.88 -6.59
N PRO A 311 8.75 -8.73 -5.92
CA PRO A 311 9.74 -9.79 -5.81
C PRO A 311 9.13 -11.13 -5.40
N ALA A 312 9.59 -12.23 -6.01
CA ALA A 312 8.99 -13.55 -5.82
C ALA A 312 9.23 -14.08 -4.40
N GLU A 313 10.34 -13.66 -3.79
CA GLU A 313 10.82 -14.03 -2.46
C GLU A 313 9.80 -13.69 -1.37
N LEU A 314 9.06 -12.57 -1.53
CA LEU A 314 7.98 -12.17 -0.62
C LEU A 314 6.83 -13.18 -0.51
N SER A 315 6.69 -14.08 -1.50
CA SER A 315 5.77 -15.24 -1.45
C SER A 315 4.29 -14.92 -1.12
N LEU A 316 3.84 -13.68 -1.37
CA LEU A 316 2.54 -13.19 -0.87
C LEU A 316 1.35 -13.94 -1.48
N ARG A 317 1.45 -14.40 -2.73
CA ARG A 317 0.40 -15.15 -3.45
C ARG A 317 0.18 -16.57 -2.96
N ASN A 318 1.06 -17.08 -2.10
CA ASN A 318 0.90 -18.42 -1.51
C ASN A 318 -0.21 -18.44 -0.45
N ALA A 319 -0.52 -17.27 0.11
CA ALA A 319 -1.44 -17.10 1.23
C ALA A 319 -2.81 -16.50 0.83
N ILE A 320 -3.05 -16.22 -0.46
CA ILE A 320 -4.30 -15.61 -0.96
C ILE A 320 -4.94 -16.44 -2.08
#